data_AF-A0A4P9WWR7-F1
#
_entry.id   AF-A0A4P9WWR7-F1
#
_cell.length_a   1.000
_cell.length_b   1.000
_cell.length_c   1.000
_cell.angle_alpha   90.00
_cell.angle_beta   90.00
_cell.angle_gamma   90.00
#
_symmetry.space_group_name_H-M   'P 1'
#
loop_
_entity.id
_entity.type
_entity.pdbx_description
1 polymer ?
#
loop_
_entity_poly.entity_id
_entity_poly.type
_entity_poly.pdbx_seq_one_letter_code
_entity_poly.pdbx_strand_id
1 'polypeptide(L)'
;MTPYHFSLHTTCPVHTKLADAESVNVDSTDDTSDTSDVSTDDTSDVSTDDTSVDSVPAKRRRPGRAEKLKERNNQTETVVKAALLKYLQSKDKRLFRDAIHASVEAFSYRYYIASIALFSVLKRCLNGVEDLMAAELPDLTKLSSYQQLMLGVASARTPDPYVRDYYRAYPLLAARLPTQRHPGDSNMDTFGATKYKTNLSHHFQLSFEITKYVRVFQAASGPTDPQFV
;
A
#
# COMPACT_ATOMS: atom_id res chain seq x y z
N MET A 1 2.71 5.22 -42.91
CA MET A 1 2.57 5.19 -41.44
C MET A 1 1.27 5.88 -41.07
N THR A 2 0.23 5.12 -40.75
CA THR A 2 -1.07 5.65 -40.31
C THR A 2 -1.07 5.79 -38.78
N PRO A 3 -1.56 6.91 -38.21
CA PRO A 3 -1.67 7.05 -36.77
C PRO A 3 -2.82 6.17 -36.25
N TYR A 4 -2.49 5.18 -35.40
CA TYR A 4 -3.47 4.39 -34.67
C TYR A 4 -4.19 5.30 -33.65
N HIS A 5 -5.43 5.67 -33.96
CA HIS A 5 -6.32 6.36 -33.03
C HIS A 5 -6.87 5.34 -32.02
N PHE A 6 -6.22 5.24 -30.86
CA PHE A 6 -6.66 4.35 -29.78
C PHE A 6 -7.68 5.11 -28.92
N SER A 7 -8.98 4.90 -29.20
CA SER A 7 -10.07 5.49 -28.43
C SER A 7 -10.35 4.64 -27.19
N LEU A 8 -9.79 5.04 -26.04
CA LEU A 8 -10.12 4.44 -24.74
C LEU A 8 -11.42 5.07 -24.23
N HIS A 9 -12.56 4.52 -24.63
CA HIS A 9 -13.82 4.70 -23.90
C HIS A 9 -13.79 3.83 -22.64
N THR A 10 -13.09 4.28 -21.61
CA THR A 10 -13.34 3.82 -20.24
C THR A 10 -14.41 4.73 -19.65
N THR A 11 -15.68 4.37 -19.84
CA THR A 11 -16.77 4.94 -19.05
C THR A 11 -16.57 4.50 -17.60
N CYS A 12 -16.03 5.39 -16.77
CA CYS A 12 -16.12 5.23 -15.32
C CYS A 12 -17.61 5.23 -14.96
N PRO A 13 -18.12 4.23 -14.22
CA PRO A 13 -19.45 4.34 -13.65
C PRO A 13 -19.44 5.50 -12.67
N VAL A 14 -20.14 6.58 -13.04
CA VAL A 14 -20.48 7.66 -12.13
C VAL A 14 -21.36 7.05 -11.06
N HIS A 15 -20.84 6.93 -9.84
CA HIS A 15 -21.62 6.55 -8.67
C HIS A 15 -22.73 7.57 -8.46
N THR A 16 -23.93 7.23 -8.92
CA THR A 16 -25.17 7.91 -8.57
C THR A 16 -25.56 7.60 -7.13
N LYS A 17 -25.81 8.67 -6.37
CA LYS A 17 -26.65 8.79 -5.17
C LYS A 17 -26.24 7.94 -3.95
N LEU A 18 -25.49 8.57 -3.05
CA LEU A 18 -25.62 8.30 -1.61
C LEU A 18 -27.03 8.74 -1.19
N ALA A 19 -27.92 7.77 -0.99
CA ALA A 19 -29.10 7.94 -0.15
C ALA A 19 -28.70 7.67 1.30
N ASP A 20 -29.44 8.30 2.20
CA ASP A 20 -29.22 8.42 3.64
C ASP A 20 -28.82 7.09 4.31
N ALA A 21 -27.67 7.11 5.00
CA ALA A 21 -27.26 6.05 5.91
C ALA A 21 -27.52 6.53 7.34
N GLU A 22 -28.50 5.88 7.97
CA GLU A 22 -28.82 5.98 9.38
C GLU A 22 -27.58 5.71 10.25
N SER A 23 -27.49 6.48 11.34
CA SER A 23 -26.46 6.38 12.36
C SER A 23 -26.53 5.04 13.09
N VAL A 24 -25.61 4.12 12.79
CA VAL A 24 -25.36 2.94 13.62
C VAL A 24 -24.39 3.33 14.73
N ASN A 25 -24.88 3.34 15.98
CA ASN A 25 -24.06 3.38 17.18
C ASN A 25 -23.19 2.11 17.22
N VAL A 26 -21.88 2.29 17.13
CA VAL A 26 -20.91 1.22 17.36
C VAL A 26 -20.52 1.30 18.84
N ASP A 27 -21.09 0.39 19.62
CA ASP A 27 -20.66 0.07 20.98
C ASP A 27 -19.32 -0.66 20.90
N SER A 28 -18.31 -0.11 21.55
CA SER A 28 -16.92 -0.56 21.47
C SER A 28 -16.62 -1.36 22.73
N THR A 29 -16.77 -2.68 22.65
CA THR A 29 -16.30 -3.59 23.70
C THR A 29 -14.82 -3.90 23.48
N ASP A 30 -13.98 -3.36 24.35
CA ASP A 30 -12.57 -3.71 24.51
C ASP A 30 -12.48 -5.14 25.09
N ASP A 31 -12.08 -6.11 24.26
CA ASP A 31 -11.63 -7.43 24.73
C ASP A 31 -10.10 -7.43 24.81
N THR A 32 -9.60 -7.19 26.03
CA THR A 32 -8.21 -7.44 26.42
C THR A 32 -8.00 -8.94 26.62
N SER A 33 -7.30 -9.58 25.69
CA SER A 33 -6.87 -10.97 25.84
C SER A 33 -5.66 -11.06 26.77
N ASP A 34 -5.91 -11.55 27.99
CA ASP A 34 -4.90 -11.97 28.97
C ASP A 34 -4.06 -13.13 28.43
N THR A 35 -2.74 -12.93 28.38
CA THR A 35 -1.76 -14.02 28.18
C THR A 35 -1.35 -14.58 29.53
N SER A 36 -1.80 -15.80 29.83
CA SER A 36 -1.44 -16.57 31.02
C SER A 36 0.03 -17.00 30.99
N ASP A 37 0.78 -16.59 32.01
CA ASP A 37 2.16 -16.98 32.26
C ASP A 37 2.21 -18.35 32.96
N VAL A 38 3.11 -19.21 32.51
CA VAL A 38 3.28 -20.60 32.99
C VAL A 38 4.19 -20.60 34.22
N SER A 39 3.63 -20.96 35.37
CA SER A 39 4.37 -21.21 36.62
C SER A 39 5.01 -22.59 36.59
N THR A 40 6.32 -22.64 36.85
CA THR A 40 7.02 -23.86 37.29
C THR A 40 7.27 -23.76 38.79
N ASP A 41 6.58 -24.62 39.54
CA ASP A 41 6.91 -25.00 40.92
C ASP A 41 8.28 -25.67 40.95
N ASP A 42 9.16 -25.25 41.86
CA ASP A 42 10.06 -26.20 42.49
C ASP A 42 10.37 -25.77 43.93
N THR A 43 10.12 -26.72 44.82
CA THR A 43 10.20 -26.66 46.27
C THR A 43 11.63 -26.65 46.79
N SER A 44 11.93 -25.86 47.82
CA SER A 44 12.69 -26.37 48.97
C SER A 44 12.58 -25.47 50.20
N ASP A 45 12.35 -26.18 51.30
CA ASP A 45 12.14 -25.77 52.68
C ASP A 45 13.50 -25.51 53.37
N VAL A 46 13.71 -24.31 53.90
CA VAL A 46 14.77 -24.01 54.90
C VAL A 46 14.25 -22.94 55.87
N SER A 47 14.02 -23.39 57.10
CA SER A 47 13.92 -22.63 58.35
C SER A 47 15.23 -21.87 58.66
N THR A 48 15.15 -20.58 59.02
CA THR A 48 15.58 -20.04 60.34
C THR A 48 15.50 -18.51 60.43
N ASP A 49 15.19 -18.07 61.65
CA ASP A 49 15.55 -16.83 62.33
C ASP A 49 14.88 -15.48 61.97
N ASP A 50 14.02 -15.08 62.91
CA ASP A 50 13.61 -13.72 63.23
C ASP A 50 14.83 -12.79 63.34
N THR A 51 15.06 -12.04 62.27
CA THR A 51 15.78 -10.77 62.33
C THR A 51 14.89 -9.71 61.72
N SER A 52 14.62 -8.65 62.49
CA SER A 52 13.89 -7.47 62.02
C SER A 52 14.71 -6.78 60.93
N VAL A 53 14.52 -7.18 59.68
CA VAL A 53 15.16 -6.56 58.52
C VAL A 53 14.33 -5.34 58.15
N ASP A 54 14.90 -4.16 58.44
CA ASP A 54 14.44 -2.89 57.88
C ASP A 54 14.20 -3.06 56.38
N SER A 55 12.95 -2.86 55.97
CA SER A 55 12.51 -3.00 54.58
C SER A 55 13.23 -1.97 53.71
N VAL A 56 14.37 -2.35 53.15
CA VAL A 56 15.11 -1.55 52.17
C VAL A 56 14.17 -1.32 50.99
N PRO A 57 13.82 -0.07 50.64
CA PRO A 57 12.91 0.20 49.53
C PRO A 57 13.51 -0.39 48.26
N ALA A 58 12.79 -1.34 47.65
CA ALA A 58 13.19 -2.02 46.44
C ALA A 58 13.67 -0.98 45.41
N LYS A 59 14.93 -1.07 44.99
CA LYS A 59 15.52 -0.19 43.97
C LYS A 59 14.62 -0.23 42.74
N ARG A 60 13.89 0.87 42.49
CA ARG A 60 13.02 1.04 41.31
C ARG A 60 13.82 0.68 40.06
N ARG A 61 13.45 -0.43 39.42
CA ARG A 61 14.07 -0.89 38.17
C ARG A 61 13.88 0.22 37.14
N ARG A 62 14.99 0.71 36.58
CA ARG A 62 14.95 1.82 35.62
C ARG A 62 14.12 1.38 34.41
N PRO A 63 13.08 2.13 34.00
CA PRO A 63 12.22 1.74 32.88
C PRO A 63 13.06 1.49 31.63
N GLY A 64 12.79 0.38 30.96
CA GLY A 64 13.53 -0.04 29.77
C GLY A 64 13.43 1.00 28.66
N ARG A 65 14.43 1.08 27.79
CA ARG A 65 14.40 1.98 26.62
C ARG A 65 13.16 1.73 25.74
N ALA A 66 12.73 0.47 25.63
CA ALA A 66 11.53 0.06 24.89
C ALA A 66 10.24 0.61 25.52
N GLU A 67 10.10 0.54 26.85
CA GLU A 67 8.94 1.13 27.57
C GLU A 67 8.91 2.65 27.40
N LYS A 68 10.04 3.34 27.54
CA LYS A 68 10.12 4.79 27.28
C LYS A 68 9.78 5.19 25.85
N LEU A 69 9.96 4.28 24.88
CA LEU A 69 9.60 4.52 23.49
C LEU A 69 8.09 4.31 23.27
N LYS A 70 7.52 3.25 23.87
CA LYS A 70 6.07 3.04 23.90
C LYS A 70 5.33 4.21 24.55
N GLU A 71 5.78 4.64 25.74
CA GLU A 71 5.22 5.79 26.47
C GLU A 71 5.21 7.06 25.60
N ARG A 72 6.34 7.38 24.95
CA ARG A 72 6.45 8.55 24.08
C ARG A 72 5.57 8.45 22.84
N ASN A 73 5.45 7.26 22.25
CA ASN A 73 4.55 7.04 21.12
C ASN A 73 3.10 7.25 21.55
N ASN A 74 2.69 6.68 22.69
CA ASN A 74 1.34 6.84 23.24
C ASN A 74 1.01 8.31 23.54
N GLN A 75 1.95 9.05 24.15
CA GLN A 75 1.78 10.48 24.43
C GLN A 75 1.70 11.30 23.13
N THR A 76 2.56 11.03 22.16
CA THR A 76 2.55 11.73 20.87
C THR A 76 1.27 11.45 20.10
N GLU A 77 0.83 10.19 20.07
CA GLU A 77 -0.42 9.77 19.46
C GLU A 77 -1.62 10.45 20.14
N THR A 78 -1.62 10.52 21.47
CA THR A 78 -2.67 11.21 22.23
C THR A 78 -2.72 12.70 21.90
N VAL A 79 -1.56 13.37 21.82
CA VAL A 79 -1.48 14.79 21.46
C VAL A 79 -1.97 15.03 20.02
N VAL A 80 -1.57 14.17 19.07
CA VAL A 80 -2.03 14.26 17.67
C VAL A 80 -3.54 14.02 17.60
N LYS A 81 -4.07 12.99 18.27
CA LYS A 81 -5.51 12.70 18.32
C LYS A 81 -6.30 13.86 18.92
N ALA A 82 -5.86 14.42 20.04
CA ALA A 82 -6.52 15.56 20.68
C ALA A 82 -6.47 16.82 19.80
N ALA A 83 -5.33 17.09 19.15
CA ALA A 83 -5.20 18.21 18.22
C ALA A 83 -6.10 18.03 16.99
N LEU A 84 -6.13 16.83 16.40
CA LEU A 84 -6.98 16.50 15.27
C LEU A 84 -8.47 16.64 15.63
N LEU A 85 -8.86 16.12 16.80
CA LEU A 85 -10.23 16.22 17.31
C LEU A 85 -10.65 17.69 17.46
N LYS A 86 -9.77 18.54 18.01
CA LYS A 86 -10.02 19.98 18.14
C LYS A 86 -10.18 20.66 16.77
N TYR A 87 -9.38 20.28 15.78
CA TYR A 87 -9.53 20.77 14.39
C TYR A 87 -10.84 20.29 13.74
N LEU A 88 -11.25 19.04 14.00
CA LEU A 88 -12.50 18.49 13.49
C LEU A 88 -13.74 19.12 14.14
N GLN A 89 -13.61 19.66 15.36
CA GLN A 89 -14.65 20.40 16.06
C GLN A 89 -14.66 21.90 15.73
N SER A 90 -13.63 22.42 15.06
CA SER A 90 -13.55 23.84 14.73
C SER A 90 -14.41 24.20 13.51
N LYS A 91 -14.60 25.51 13.28
CA LYS A 91 -15.25 26.04 12.08
C LYS A 91 -14.51 25.67 10.78
N ASP A 92 -13.24 25.27 10.90
CA ASP A 92 -12.35 24.92 9.79
C ASP A 92 -12.44 23.45 9.36
N LYS A 93 -13.34 22.67 9.98
CA LYS A 93 -13.58 21.25 9.63
C LYS A 93 -13.76 21.04 8.12
N ARG A 94 -14.44 21.98 7.43
CA ARG A 94 -14.64 21.92 5.98
C ARG A 94 -13.31 22.01 5.23
N LEU A 95 -12.46 22.98 5.55
CA LEU A 95 -11.14 23.15 4.92
C LEU A 95 -10.26 21.91 5.10
N PHE A 96 -10.27 21.33 6.30
CA PHE A 96 -9.53 20.10 6.56
C PHE A 96 -10.04 18.91 5.76
N ARG A 97 -11.38 18.72 5.71
CA ARG A 97 -12.01 17.68 4.90
C ARG A 97 -11.71 17.86 3.42
N ASP A 98 -11.79 19.08 2.91
CA ASP A 98 -11.52 19.40 1.51
C ASP A 98 -10.05 19.14 1.17
N ALA A 99 -9.12 19.45 2.08
CA ALA A 99 -7.71 19.11 1.93
C ALA A 99 -7.48 17.59 1.86
N ILE A 100 -8.12 16.80 2.74
CA ILE A 100 -8.05 15.34 2.67
C ILE A 100 -8.61 14.83 1.34
N HIS A 101 -9.78 15.32 0.92
CA HIS A 101 -10.39 14.92 -0.35
C HIS A 101 -9.46 15.23 -1.53
N ALA A 102 -8.87 16.43 -1.57
CA ALA A 102 -7.92 16.81 -2.61
C ALA A 102 -6.67 15.91 -2.62
N SER A 103 -6.09 15.59 -1.45
CA SER A 103 -4.96 14.67 -1.35
C SER A 103 -5.32 13.27 -1.86
N VAL A 104 -6.48 12.74 -1.47
CA VAL A 104 -6.96 11.41 -1.89
C VAL A 104 -7.25 11.38 -3.39
N GLU A 105 -7.88 12.43 -3.92
CA GLU A 105 -8.18 12.55 -5.34
C GLU A 105 -6.90 12.64 -6.18
N ALA A 106 -5.95 13.48 -5.78
CA ALA A 106 -4.65 13.60 -6.43
C ALA A 106 -3.88 12.26 -6.41
N PHE A 107 -3.92 11.55 -5.28
CA PHE A 107 -3.32 10.22 -5.16
C PHE A 107 -3.99 9.20 -6.09
N SER A 108 -5.32 9.15 -6.11
CA SER A 108 -6.09 8.26 -6.98
C SER A 108 -5.77 8.51 -8.46
N TYR A 109 -5.66 9.78 -8.84
CA TYR A 109 -5.29 10.17 -10.20
C TYR A 109 -3.86 9.76 -10.58
N ARG A 110 -2.89 9.92 -9.66
CA ARG A 110 -1.51 9.42 -9.85
C ARG A 110 -1.46 7.91 -10.02
N TYR A 111 -2.24 7.17 -9.23
CA TYR A 111 -2.35 5.71 -9.34
C TYR A 111 -2.91 5.29 -10.71
N TYR A 112 -3.94 5.99 -11.19
CA TYR A 112 -4.51 5.76 -12.51
C TYR A 112 -3.48 6.02 -13.63
N ILE A 113 -2.78 7.15 -13.60
CA ILE A 113 -1.72 7.47 -14.57
C ILE A 113 -0.60 6.42 -14.52
N ALA A 114 -0.17 6.02 -13.33
CA ALA A 114 0.85 4.97 -13.16
C ALA A 114 0.43 3.66 -13.83
N SER A 115 -0.85 3.31 -13.77
CA SER A 115 -1.40 2.12 -14.42
C SER A 115 -1.34 2.18 -15.94
N ILE A 116 -1.70 3.34 -16.52
CA ILE A 116 -1.56 3.57 -17.96
C ILE A 116 -0.09 3.50 -18.37
N ALA A 117 0.79 4.14 -17.59
CA ALA A 117 2.21 4.22 -17.87
C ALA A 117 2.86 2.83 -17.83
N LEU A 118 2.59 2.05 -16.78
CA LEU A 118 3.10 0.69 -16.62
C LEU A 118 2.67 -0.20 -17.79
N PHE A 119 1.36 -0.22 -18.09
CA PHE A 119 0.84 -1.03 -19.19
C PHE A 119 1.49 -0.65 -20.53
N SER A 120 1.67 0.64 -20.77
CA SER A 120 2.30 1.12 -22.01
C SER A 120 3.79 0.79 -22.09
N VAL A 121 4.52 0.86 -20.97
CA VAL A 121 5.93 0.44 -20.89
C VAL A 121 6.04 -1.05 -21.20
N LEU A 122 5.23 -1.89 -20.54
CA LEU A 122 5.22 -3.33 -20.79
C LEU A 122 4.88 -3.66 -22.24
N LYS A 123 3.87 -2.99 -22.82
CA LYS A 123 3.51 -3.16 -24.23
C LYS A 123 4.67 -2.83 -25.17
N ARG A 124 5.47 -1.79 -24.87
CA ARG A 124 6.66 -1.45 -25.66
C ARG A 124 7.74 -2.52 -25.54
N CYS A 125 8.01 -3.01 -24.34
CA CYS A 125 9.02 -4.06 -24.11
C CYS A 125 8.66 -5.38 -24.80
N LEU A 126 7.37 -5.69 -24.93
CA LEU A 126 6.90 -6.94 -25.53
C LEU A 126 6.59 -6.82 -27.04
N ASN A 127 6.65 -5.62 -27.61
CA ASN A 127 6.27 -5.42 -29.00
C ASN A 127 7.30 -6.03 -29.96
N GLY A 128 6.90 -7.07 -30.70
CA GLY A 128 7.78 -7.76 -31.66
C GLY A 128 8.72 -8.77 -31.02
N VAL A 129 8.55 -9.09 -29.73
CA VAL A 129 9.31 -10.14 -29.05
C VAL A 129 8.63 -11.49 -29.29
N GLU A 130 9.33 -12.40 -29.94
CA GLU A 130 8.86 -13.78 -30.17
C GLU A 130 9.01 -14.64 -28.91
N ASP A 131 10.15 -14.55 -28.22
CA ASP A 131 10.42 -15.24 -26.96
C ASP A 131 10.29 -14.30 -25.76
N LEU A 132 9.19 -14.44 -25.02
CA LEU A 132 8.90 -13.66 -23.82
C LEU A 132 9.97 -13.81 -22.73
N MET A 133 10.71 -14.93 -22.70
CA MET A 133 11.76 -15.15 -21.70
C MET A 133 13.04 -14.35 -22.01
N ALA A 134 13.23 -13.96 -23.27
CA ALA A 134 14.34 -13.14 -23.72
C ALA A 134 14.02 -11.63 -23.70
N ALA A 135 12.78 -11.24 -23.38
CA ALA A 135 12.37 -9.83 -23.37
C ALA A 135 13.11 -9.04 -22.28
N GLU A 136 13.71 -7.90 -22.64
CA GLU A 136 14.23 -6.95 -21.67
C GLU A 136 13.06 -6.21 -21.01
N LEU A 137 12.75 -6.59 -19.76
CA LEU A 137 11.70 -5.98 -18.96
C LEU A 137 12.28 -4.99 -17.94
N PRO A 138 11.53 -3.92 -17.59
CA PRO A 138 11.91 -3.06 -16.49
C PRO A 138 11.97 -3.86 -15.19
N ASP A 139 12.87 -3.46 -14.30
CA ASP A 139 12.96 -4.07 -12.97
C ASP A 139 11.78 -3.62 -12.09
N LEU A 140 10.71 -4.39 -12.20
CA LEU A 140 9.46 -4.21 -11.45
C LEU A 140 9.56 -4.72 -10.00
N THR A 141 10.73 -5.20 -9.55
CA THR A 141 10.92 -5.57 -8.14
C THR A 141 11.19 -4.34 -7.26
N LYS A 142 11.69 -3.25 -7.86
CA LYS A 142 12.05 -2.03 -7.16
C LYS A 142 10.83 -1.16 -6.86
N LEU A 143 10.64 -0.80 -5.58
CA LEU A 143 9.58 0.11 -5.15
C LEU A 143 9.70 1.49 -5.83
N SER A 144 10.93 1.95 -6.06
CA SER A 144 11.21 3.24 -6.71
C SER A 144 10.63 3.33 -8.11
N SER A 145 10.53 2.21 -8.85
CA SER A 145 9.96 2.21 -10.20
C SER A 145 8.48 2.58 -10.17
N TYR A 146 7.72 2.04 -9.22
CA TYR A 146 6.30 2.38 -9.03
C TYR A 146 6.10 3.81 -8.53
N GLN A 147 6.96 4.28 -7.62
CA GLN A 147 6.92 5.68 -7.20
C GLN A 147 7.15 6.62 -8.37
N GLN A 148 8.10 6.31 -9.26
CA GLN A 148 8.37 7.11 -10.45
C GLN A 148 7.25 7.03 -11.50
N LEU A 149 6.57 5.89 -11.61
CA LEU A 149 5.36 5.78 -12.44
C LEU A 149 4.25 6.69 -11.91
N MET A 150 4.04 6.75 -10.59
CA MET A 150 3.00 7.57 -9.96
C MET A 150 3.34 9.05 -9.92
N LEU A 151 4.61 9.40 -9.77
CA LEU A 151 5.04 10.77 -9.46
C LEU A 151 5.85 11.44 -10.57
N GLY A 152 6.13 10.71 -11.64
CA GLY A 152 7.08 11.10 -12.68
C GLY A 152 8.54 10.99 -12.22
N VAL A 153 9.44 11.33 -13.12
CA VAL A 153 10.90 11.18 -12.94
C VAL A 153 11.61 12.45 -12.50
N ALA A 154 10.93 13.60 -12.48
CA ALA A 154 11.55 14.91 -12.27
C ALA A 154 12.24 15.04 -10.89
N SER A 155 11.72 14.38 -9.86
CA SER A 155 12.29 14.41 -8.50
C SER A 155 13.08 13.15 -8.14
N ALA A 156 13.30 12.24 -9.09
CA ALA A 156 14.00 10.98 -8.82
C ALA A 156 15.52 11.21 -8.85
N ARG A 157 16.21 10.80 -7.78
CA ARG A 157 17.69 10.85 -7.74
C ARG A 157 18.32 9.98 -8.83
N THR A 158 17.74 8.80 -9.05
CA THR A 158 18.14 7.83 -10.07
C THR A 158 16.89 7.42 -10.85
N PRO A 159 16.53 8.16 -11.91
CA PRO A 159 15.35 7.85 -12.69
C PRO A 159 15.54 6.51 -13.41
N ASP A 160 14.53 5.65 -13.32
CA ASP A 160 14.46 4.39 -14.06
C ASP A 160 14.43 4.71 -15.56
N PRO A 161 15.32 4.10 -16.38
CA PRO A 161 15.42 4.41 -17.79
C PRO A 161 14.10 4.22 -18.54
N TYR A 162 13.36 3.14 -18.27
CA TYR A 162 12.11 2.84 -18.97
C TYR A 162 11.02 3.86 -18.64
N VAL A 163 10.89 4.22 -17.36
CA VAL A 163 9.90 5.21 -16.92
C VAL A 163 10.25 6.60 -17.45
N ARG A 164 11.54 6.97 -17.42
CA ARG A 164 12.03 8.25 -17.96
C ARG A 164 11.77 8.36 -19.45
N ASP A 165 12.16 7.35 -20.22
CA ASP A 165 12.04 7.36 -21.67
C ASP A 165 10.56 7.31 -22.09
N TYR A 166 9.72 6.64 -21.31
CA TYR A 166 8.27 6.68 -21.49
C TYR A 166 7.69 8.09 -21.32
N TYR A 167 7.92 8.75 -20.19
CA TYR A 167 7.38 10.11 -19.95
C TYR A 167 7.97 11.15 -20.89
N ARG A 168 9.22 10.97 -21.35
CA ARG A 168 9.82 11.80 -22.39
C ARG A 168 9.10 11.64 -23.74
N ALA A 169 8.68 10.43 -24.08
CA ALA A 169 7.92 10.16 -25.31
C ALA A 169 6.45 10.60 -25.24
N TYR A 170 5.88 10.75 -24.04
CA TYR A 170 4.48 11.17 -23.83
C TYR A 170 4.39 12.41 -22.92
N PRO A 171 4.86 13.58 -23.38
CA PRO A 171 4.88 14.80 -22.57
C PRO A 171 3.47 15.25 -22.12
N LEU A 172 2.44 14.99 -22.93
CA LEU A 172 1.05 15.30 -22.56
C LEU A 172 0.56 14.49 -21.35
N LEU A 173 1.02 13.25 -21.22
CA LEU A 173 0.69 12.43 -20.05
C LEU A 173 1.51 12.86 -18.83
N ALA A 174 2.79 13.19 -19.03
CA ALA A 174 3.64 13.74 -17.97
C ALA A 174 3.05 15.05 -17.40
N ALA A 175 2.52 15.92 -18.27
CA ALA A 175 1.87 17.17 -17.89
C ALA A 175 0.56 16.98 -17.10
N ARG A 176 -0.06 15.79 -17.17
CA ARG A 176 -1.26 15.46 -16.38
C ARG A 176 -0.92 15.02 -14.96
N LEU A 177 0.34 14.69 -14.65
CA LEU A 177 0.68 14.33 -13.28
C LEU A 177 0.40 15.52 -12.35
N PRO A 178 -0.32 15.32 -11.23
CA PRO A 178 -0.57 16.38 -10.27
C PRO A 178 0.75 16.98 -9.78
N THR A 179 1.03 18.22 -10.19
CA THR A 179 2.26 18.96 -9.87
C THR A 179 2.36 19.32 -8.40
N GLN A 180 1.21 19.53 -7.75
CA GLN A 180 1.14 19.84 -6.34
C GLN A 180 1.32 18.56 -5.51
N ARG A 181 2.45 18.44 -4.82
CA ARG A 181 2.63 17.46 -3.74
C ARG A 181 2.34 18.17 -2.42
N HIS A 182 1.44 17.65 -1.60
CA HIS A 182 1.27 18.23 -0.28
C HIS A 182 2.50 17.88 0.58
N PRO A 183 3.03 18.84 1.35
CA PRO A 183 4.06 18.57 2.34
C PRO A 183 3.55 17.51 3.33
N GLY A 184 4.09 16.30 3.27
CA GLY A 184 3.65 15.16 4.09
C GLY A 184 3.12 13.96 3.30
N ASP A 185 2.83 14.11 2.01
CA ASP A 185 2.32 13.02 1.17
C ASP A 185 3.34 11.90 0.90
N SER A 186 4.61 12.09 1.26
CA SER A 186 5.68 11.10 1.00
C SER A 186 5.35 9.71 1.51
N ASN A 187 4.68 9.63 2.66
CA ASN A 187 4.24 8.37 3.24
C ASN A 187 3.08 7.75 2.46
N MET A 188 2.11 8.58 2.04
CA MET A 188 0.98 8.14 1.22
C MET A 188 1.47 7.61 -0.14
N ASP A 189 2.38 8.32 -0.80
CA ASP A 189 2.95 7.90 -2.08
C ASP A 189 3.77 6.60 -1.93
N THR A 190 4.56 6.46 -0.86
CA THR A 190 5.35 5.25 -0.59
C THR A 190 4.46 4.05 -0.28
N PHE A 191 3.46 4.23 0.58
CA PHE A 191 2.51 3.19 0.91
C PHE A 191 1.68 2.81 -0.32
N GLY A 192 1.26 3.79 -1.10
CA GLY A 192 0.53 3.61 -2.34
C GLY A 192 1.29 2.81 -3.38
N ALA A 193 2.55 3.17 -3.64
CA ALA A 193 3.44 2.43 -4.52
C ALA A 193 3.67 0.99 -4.02
N THR A 194 3.79 0.79 -2.70
CA THR A 194 3.93 -0.54 -2.09
C THR A 194 2.69 -1.38 -2.34
N LYS A 195 1.50 -0.84 -2.05
CA LYS A 195 0.22 -1.51 -2.31
C LYS A 195 0.05 -1.79 -3.79
N TYR A 196 0.43 -0.86 -4.66
CA TYR A 196 0.33 -1.04 -6.10
C TYR A 196 1.20 -2.20 -6.58
N LYS A 197 2.47 -2.25 -6.15
CA LYS A 197 3.38 -3.36 -6.40
C LYS A 197 2.78 -4.68 -5.94
N THR A 198 2.32 -4.76 -4.69
CA THR A 198 1.73 -5.99 -4.13
C THR A 198 0.51 -6.45 -4.94
N ASN A 199 -0.39 -5.53 -5.29
CA ASN A 199 -1.57 -5.84 -6.11
C ASN A 199 -1.17 -6.41 -7.47
N LEU A 200 -0.17 -5.81 -8.14
CA LEU A 200 0.34 -6.33 -9.41
C LEU A 200 0.99 -7.70 -9.25
N SER A 201 1.83 -7.89 -8.23
CA SER A 201 2.45 -9.18 -7.96
C SER A 201 1.39 -10.27 -7.74
N HIS A 202 0.36 -10.01 -6.93
CA HIS A 202 -0.73 -10.95 -6.72
C HIS A 202 -1.50 -11.21 -8.02
N HIS A 203 -1.85 -10.16 -8.78
CA HIS A 203 -2.61 -10.31 -10.02
C HIS A 203 -1.81 -11.12 -11.07
N PHE A 204 -0.51 -10.84 -11.23
CA PHE A 204 0.33 -11.57 -12.16
C PHE A 204 0.64 -12.99 -11.69
N GLN A 205 0.89 -13.23 -10.41
CA GLN A 205 1.04 -14.58 -9.86
C GLN A 205 -0.21 -15.43 -10.17
N LEU A 206 -1.40 -14.89 -9.87
CA LEU A 206 -2.66 -15.54 -10.19
C LEU A 206 -2.79 -15.82 -11.70
N SER A 207 -2.39 -14.85 -12.54
CA SER A 207 -2.48 -14.97 -14.00
C SER A 207 -1.51 -16.02 -14.56
N PHE A 208 -0.29 -16.12 -14.03
CA PHE A 208 0.72 -17.12 -14.44
C PHE A 208 0.33 -18.53 -14.00
N GLU A 209 -0.25 -18.68 -12.81
CA GLU A 209 -0.82 -19.95 -12.38
C GLU A 209 -1.96 -20.37 -13.31
N ILE A 210 -2.89 -19.46 -13.62
CA ILE A 210 -3.98 -19.73 -14.57
C ILE A 210 -3.45 -20.10 -15.95
N THR A 211 -2.42 -19.44 -16.48
CA THR A 211 -1.83 -19.83 -17.79
C THR A 211 -1.15 -21.19 -17.74
N LYS A 212 -0.55 -21.57 -16.60
CA LYS A 212 -0.01 -22.92 -16.39
C LYS A 212 -1.14 -23.96 -16.45
N TYR A 213 -2.29 -23.66 -15.85
CA TYR A 213 -3.49 -24.51 -15.94
C TYR A 213 -4.10 -24.53 -17.34
N VAL A 214 -4.19 -23.41 -18.04
CA VAL A 214 -4.67 -23.36 -19.44
C VAL A 214 -3.79 -24.20 -20.35
N ARG A 215 -2.46 -24.18 -20.17
CA ARG A 215 -1.55 -25.03 -20.95
C ARG A 215 -1.72 -26.52 -20.60
N VAL A 216 -2.00 -26.86 -19.33
CA VAL A 216 -2.33 -28.23 -18.90
C VAL A 216 -3.68 -28.68 -19.48
N PHE A 217 -4.69 -27.82 -19.51
CA PHE A 217 -6.00 -28.12 -20.10
C PHE A 217 -5.93 -28.21 -21.63
N GLN A 218 -5.13 -27.38 -22.30
CA GLN A 218 -4.89 -27.49 -23.75
C GLN A 218 -4.08 -28.74 -24.11
N ALA A 219 -3.13 -29.15 -23.27
CA ALA A 219 -2.40 -30.41 -23.45
C ALA A 219 -3.27 -31.64 -23.16
N ALA A 220 -4.23 -31.54 -22.23
CA ALA A 220 -5.21 -32.58 -21.93
C ALA A 220 -6.34 -32.65 -22.98
N SER A 221 -6.65 -31.52 -23.63
CA SER A 221 -7.57 -31.41 -24.76
C SER A 221 -6.83 -31.70 -26.07
N GLY A 222 -6.21 -32.87 -26.17
CA GLY A 222 -5.70 -33.37 -27.45
C GLY A 222 -6.82 -33.40 -28.50
N PRO A 223 -6.49 -33.45 -29.81
CA PRO A 223 -7.47 -33.41 -30.88
C PRO A 223 -8.28 -34.70 -30.89
N THR A 224 -9.36 -34.77 -30.12
CA THR A 224 -10.49 -35.61 -30.51
C THR A 224 -11.16 -34.88 -31.65
N ASP A 225 -10.70 -35.17 -32.87
CA ASP A 225 -11.44 -34.90 -34.09
C ASP A 225 -12.86 -35.49 -33.92
N PRO A 226 -13.92 -34.67 -33.90
CA PRO A 226 -15.25 -35.21 -34.08
C PRO A 226 -15.33 -35.66 -35.54
N GLN A 227 -15.20 -36.97 -35.77
CA GLN A 227 -15.65 -37.56 -37.03
C GLN A 227 -17.16 -37.37 -37.11
N PHE A 228 -17.57 -36.29 -37.77
CA PHE A 228 -18.92 -36.18 -38.31
C PHE A 228 -18.96 -37.05 -39.57
N VAL A 229 -19.57 -38.23 -39.41
CA VAL A 229 -20.03 -39.09 -40.50
C VAL A 229 -21.30 -38.48 -41.10
#